data_AF-A0A329SPJ5-F1
#
_entry.id   AF-A0A329SPJ5-F1
#
_cell.length_a   1.000
_cell.length_b   1.000
_cell.length_c   1.000
_cell.angle_alpha   90.00
_cell.angle_beta   90.00
_cell.angle_gamma   90.00
#
_symmetry.space_group_name_H-M   'P 1'
#
loop_
_entity.id
_entity.type
_entity.pdbx_description
1 polymer ?
#
loop_
_entity_poly.entity_id
_entity_poly.type
_entity_poly.pdbx_seq_one_letter_code
_entity_poly.pdbx_strand_id
1 'polypeptide(L)'
;MGLWSNEGVTHNVWTAYVFTLFFWSARSILFQQVVAGYVFVLTQSNKPVGIVKGIQGISQLLFSLPGGYFADHIRRDTILKLSGAIGVVGAIITFFSVELTSINGLYVAFGLWGLFAAFQSPAMEALFADSIPPGKRSFPFMIKYNISNLAQMLGPVLSIFLFLFYGDQWQLPELKPVLEFGCVLAVIGSVILFQFDDDRAKDYLLDKTAEEKEEEVLLEKMVQPSPLRTPKLVGNGSEIDMVYDYSDEDDITVDDKSPPTATENTALLLLKGKTAQEMDLERQQRLQEVDDEEEGYM
;
A
#
# COMPACT_ATOMS: atom_id res chain seq x y z
N MET A 1 -3.36 17.27 -6.63
CA MET A 1 -2.40 16.77 -5.62
C MET A 1 -3.20 16.28 -4.40
N GLY A 2 -3.95 15.18 -4.57
CA GLY A 2 -4.78 14.57 -3.54
C GLY A 2 -4.11 13.32 -2.99
N LEU A 3 -2.93 13.47 -2.39
CA LEU A 3 -2.10 12.35 -1.93
C LEU A 3 -2.68 11.59 -0.72
N TRP A 4 -3.83 12.05 -0.20
CA TRP A 4 -4.51 11.55 1.00
C TRP A 4 -6.04 11.70 0.90
N SER A 5 -6.59 11.72 -0.31
CA SER A 5 -8.04 11.91 -0.53
C SER A 5 -8.73 10.55 -0.60
N ASN A 6 -9.26 10.10 0.55
CA ASN A 6 -10.32 9.10 0.74
C ASN A 6 -10.13 7.66 0.22
N GLU A 7 -9.14 7.31 -0.60
CA GLU A 7 -8.82 5.90 -0.88
C GLU A 7 -8.02 5.33 0.30
N GLY A 8 -8.69 4.65 1.22
CA GLY A 8 -8.10 4.04 2.41
C GLY A 8 -6.88 3.17 2.06
N VAL A 9 -5.71 3.50 2.62
CA VAL A 9 -4.57 2.60 2.57
C VAL A 9 -4.97 1.33 3.33
N THR A 10 -5.10 0.21 2.62
CA THR A 10 -5.49 -1.06 3.24
C THR A 10 -4.53 -1.43 4.37
N HIS A 11 -5.06 -2.11 5.39
CA HIS A 11 -4.31 -2.46 6.60
C HIS A 11 -2.93 -3.07 6.30
N ASN A 12 -2.87 -3.99 5.34
CA ASN A 12 -1.65 -4.66 4.92
C ASN A 12 -0.66 -3.75 4.19
N VAL A 13 -1.15 -2.79 3.38
CA VAL A 13 -0.29 -1.83 2.68
C VAL A 13 0.39 -0.90 3.68
N TRP A 14 -0.37 -0.39 4.66
CA TRP A 14 0.19 0.40 5.76
C TRP A 14 1.19 -0.40 6.60
N THR A 15 0.82 -1.62 6.99
CA THR A 15 1.70 -2.52 7.75
C THR A 15 3.00 -2.81 7.00
N ALA A 16 2.95 -2.97 5.67
CA ALA A 16 4.13 -3.13 4.84
C ALA A 16 5.02 -1.89 4.80
N TYR A 17 4.47 -0.69 4.79
CA TYR A 17 5.25 0.54 4.87
C TYR A 17 5.99 0.66 6.20
N VAL A 18 5.29 0.41 7.32
CA VAL A 18 5.88 0.46 8.65
C VAL A 18 6.96 -0.63 8.79
N PHE A 19 6.66 -1.87 8.39
CA PHE A 19 7.65 -2.96 8.35
C PHE A 19 8.88 -2.55 7.53
N THR A 20 8.67 -2.02 6.33
CA THR A 20 9.75 -1.63 5.42
C THR A 20 10.65 -0.58 6.07
N LEU A 21 10.07 0.43 6.72
CA LEU A 21 10.84 1.47 7.40
C LEU A 21 11.75 0.89 8.49
N PHE A 22 11.20 0.11 9.42
CA PHE A 22 11.96 -0.45 10.54
C PHE A 22 12.97 -1.50 10.10
N PHE A 23 12.54 -2.45 9.26
CA PHE A 23 13.40 -3.56 8.84
C PHE A 23 14.56 -3.09 7.97
N TRP A 24 14.34 -2.17 7.01
CA TRP A 24 15.43 -1.68 6.17
C TRP A 24 16.41 -0.79 6.93
N SER A 25 15.94 -0.03 7.93
CA SER A 25 16.81 0.71 8.84
C SER A 25 17.70 -0.24 9.65
N ALA A 26 17.11 -1.29 10.24
CA ALA A 26 17.84 -2.31 10.98
C ALA A 26 18.84 -3.07 10.09
N ARG A 27 18.41 -3.49 8.91
CA ARG A 27 19.24 -4.15 7.88
C ARG A 27 20.43 -3.28 7.48
N SER A 28 20.25 -1.97 7.38
CA SER A 28 21.34 -1.07 7.02
C SER A 28 22.43 -1.03 8.10
N ILE A 29 22.06 -1.10 9.38
CA ILE A 29 23.04 -1.15 10.48
C ILE A 29 23.68 -2.54 10.57
N LEU A 30 22.86 -3.59 10.61
CA LEU A 30 23.28 -4.95 10.89
C LEU A 30 23.98 -5.64 9.71
N PHE A 31 23.66 -5.28 8.48
CA PHE A 31 24.14 -6.01 7.30
C PHE A 31 25.14 -5.23 6.44
N GLN A 32 25.53 -4.01 6.82
CA GLN A 32 26.54 -3.23 6.10
C GLN A 32 27.87 -3.18 6.88
N GLN A 33 28.49 -1.99 6.94
CA GLN A 33 29.89 -1.82 7.34
C GLN A 33 30.14 -2.11 8.83
N VAL A 34 29.17 -1.83 9.70
CA VAL A 34 29.36 -1.98 11.15
C VAL A 34 29.61 -3.44 11.54
N VAL A 35 28.85 -4.39 10.99
CA VAL A 35 29.06 -5.82 11.30
C VAL A 35 30.36 -6.34 10.70
N ALA A 36 30.75 -5.84 9.53
CA ALA A 36 32.02 -6.20 8.90
C ALA A 36 33.20 -5.72 9.75
N GLY A 37 33.15 -4.47 10.23
CA GLY A 37 34.12 -3.91 11.17
C GLY A 37 34.18 -4.69 12.48
N TYR A 38 33.03 -5.01 13.07
CA TYR A 38 32.96 -5.80 14.30
C TYR A 38 33.62 -7.17 14.17
N VAL A 39 33.28 -7.92 13.12
CA VAL A 39 33.85 -9.25 12.89
C VAL A 39 35.35 -9.16 12.59
N PHE A 40 35.79 -8.13 11.86
CA PHE A 40 37.21 -7.90 11.59
C PHE A 40 37.98 -7.60 12.88
N VAL A 41 37.50 -6.70 13.73
CA VAL A 41 38.15 -6.34 15.01
C VAL A 41 38.17 -7.54 15.97
N LEU A 42 37.11 -8.34 15.98
CA LEU A 42 37.06 -9.55 16.80
C LEU A 42 38.07 -10.61 16.35
N THR A 43 38.17 -10.86 15.04
CA THR A 43 38.91 -12.00 14.50
C THR A 43 40.28 -11.66 13.92
N GLN A 44 40.59 -10.37 13.80
CA GLN A 44 41.78 -9.82 13.14
C GLN A 44 41.95 -10.34 11.69
N SER A 45 40.83 -10.68 11.04
CA SER A 45 40.82 -11.28 9.71
C SER A 45 39.57 -10.92 8.91
N ASN A 46 39.72 -10.75 7.60
CA ASN A 46 38.59 -10.54 6.69
C ASN A 46 37.89 -11.85 6.28
N LYS A 47 38.53 -13.01 6.50
CA LYS A 47 37.95 -14.31 6.11
C LYS A 47 36.64 -14.61 6.84
N PRO A 48 36.54 -14.44 8.18
CA PRO A 48 35.27 -14.64 8.90
C PRO A 48 34.16 -13.70 8.46
N VAL A 49 34.48 -12.45 8.09
CA VAL A 49 33.50 -11.48 7.55
C VAL A 49 32.82 -12.04 6.30
N GLY A 50 33.62 -12.56 5.37
CA GLY A 50 33.13 -13.20 4.15
C GLY A 50 32.31 -14.46 4.44
N ILE A 51 32.72 -15.27 5.43
CA ILE A 51 31.99 -16.49 5.82
C ILE A 51 30.63 -16.15 6.42
N VAL A 52 30.52 -15.16 7.31
CA VAL A 52 29.24 -14.71 7.89
C VAL A 52 28.26 -14.34 6.78
N LYS A 53 28.70 -13.54 5.80
CA LYS A 53 27.88 -13.13 4.65
C LYS A 53 27.58 -14.28 3.70
N GLY A 54 28.55 -15.17 3.49
CA GLY A 54 28.39 -16.38 2.68
C GLY A 54 27.32 -17.31 3.26
N ILE A 55 27.33 -17.55 4.57
CA ILE A 55 26.32 -18.37 5.24
C ILE A 55 24.92 -17.78 5.08
N GLN A 56 24.77 -16.45 5.24
CA GLN A 56 23.50 -15.76 5.01
C GLN A 56 23.01 -15.99 3.58
N GLY A 57 23.85 -15.74 2.58
CA GLY A 57 23.48 -15.89 1.17
C GLY A 57 23.17 -17.34 0.79
N ILE A 58 23.97 -18.31 1.25
CA ILE A 58 23.74 -19.74 1.00
C ILE A 58 22.45 -20.20 1.65
N SER A 59 22.20 -19.81 2.91
CA SER A 59 20.95 -20.13 3.61
C SER A 59 19.76 -19.55 2.85
N GLN A 60 19.81 -18.27 2.47
CA GLN A 60 18.75 -17.66 1.67
C GLN A 60 18.51 -18.40 0.35
N LEU A 61 19.58 -18.77 -0.36
CA LEU A 61 19.48 -19.50 -1.62
C LEU A 61 18.81 -20.86 -1.43
N LEU A 62 19.28 -21.66 -0.47
CA LEU A 62 18.76 -23.01 -0.21
C LEU A 62 17.28 -22.98 0.16
N PHE A 63 16.85 -21.97 0.92
CA PHE A 63 15.47 -21.86 1.39
C PHE A 63 14.58 -21.01 0.47
N SER A 64 15.12 -20.33 -0.55
CA SER A 64 14.32 -19.48 -1.45
C SER A 64 13.26 -20.26 -2.24
N LEU A 65 13.61 -21.44 -2.75
CA LEU A 65 12.68 -22.31 -3.48
C LEU A 65 11.57 -22.87 -2.57
N PRO A 66 11.89 -23.51 -1.42
CA PRO A 66 10.86 -23.89 -0.45
C PRO A 66 10.03 -22.70 0.03
N GLY A 67 10.67 -21.56 0.31
CA GLY A 67 10.01 -20.34 0.79
C GLY A 67 8.99 -19.80 -0.20
N GLY A 68 9.34 -19.77 -1.50
CA GLY A 68 8.42 -19.43 -2.58
C GLY A 68 7.28 -20.44 -2.72
N TYR A 69 7.59 -21.75 -2.72
CA TYR A 69 6.57 -22.80 -2.78
C TYR A 69 5.55 -22.67 -1.63
N PHE A 70 6.03 -22.46 -0.40
CA PHE A 70 5.15 -22.26 0.75
C PHE A 70 4.34 -20.98 0.60
N ALA A 71 4.93 -19.87 0.13
CA ALA A 71 4.24 -18.59 -0.05
C ALA A 71 3.05 -18.68 -1.04
N ASP A 72 3.08 -19.64 -1.97
CA ASP A 72 2.02 -19.85 -2.93
C ASP A 72 0.94 -20.85 -2.46
N HIS A 73 1.26 -21.78 -1.54
CA HIS A 73 0.37 -22.88 -1.14
C HIS A 73 -0.22 -22.76 0.27
N ILE A 74 0.40 -21.97 1.15
CA ILE A 74 -0.04 -21.72 2.51
C ILE A 74 -0.50 -20.27 2.61
N ARG A 75 -1.41 -19.98 3.55
CA ARG A 75 -1.79 -18.60 3.87
C ARG A 75 -0.55 -17.73 4.11
N ARG A 76 -0.48 -16.59 3.42
CA ARG A 76 0.74 -15.77 3.36
C ARG A 76 1.03 -15.09 4.69
N ASP A 77 -0.01 -14.73 5.43
CA ASP A 77 0.11 -14.18 6.79
C ASP A 77 0.78 -15.17 7.76
N THR A 78 0.51 -16.47 7.62
CA THR A 78 1.10 -17.52 8.46
C THR A 78 2.60 -17.63 8.19
N ILE A 79 3.01 -17.50 6.93
CA ILE A 79 4.42 -17.49 6.55
C ILE A 79 5.11 -16.22 7.03
N LEU A 80 4.43 -15.07 6.94
CA LEU A 80 4.96 -13.82 7.47
C LEU A 80 5.14 -13.90 8.99
N LYS A 81 4.17 -14.43 9.73
CA LYS A 81 4.26 -14.69 11.18
C LYS A 81 5.41 -15.65 11.52
N LEU A 82 5.56 -16.75 10.77
CA LEU A 82 6.68 -17.68 10.92
C LEU A 82 8.02 -16.99 10.67
N SER A 83 8.12 -16.22 9.59
CA SER A 83 9.33 -15.45 9.29
C SER A 83 9.60 -14.41 10.37
N GLY A 84 8.57 -13.73 10.91
CA GLY A 84 8.69 -12.84 12.06
C GLY A 84 9.26 -13.52 13.29
N ALA A 85 8.81 -14.75 13.61
CA ALA A 85 9.39 -15.53 14.70
C ALA A 85 10.87 -15.86 14.45
N ILE A 86 11.23 -16.28 13.24
CA ILE A 86 12.62 -16.53 12.84
C ILE A 86 13.46 -15.24 12.94
N GLY A 87 12.90 -14.10 12.53
CA GLY A 87 13.55 -12.79 12.60
C GLY A 87 13.80 -12.32 14.04
N VAL A 88 12.82 -12.50 14.93
CA VAL A 88 12.99 -12.22 16.37
C VAL A 88 14.07 -13.10 16.98
N VAL A 89 14.03 -14.42 16.73
CA VAL A 89 15.06 -15.35 17.22
C VAL A 89 16.43 -15.00 16.64
N GLY A 90 16.51 -14.70 15.34
CA GLY A 90 17.73 -14.27 14.66
C GLY A 90 18.32 -12.99 15.26
N ALA A 91 17.47 -12.00 15.56
CA ALA A 91 17.87 -10.75 16.20
C ALA A 91 18.36 -10.97 17.64
N ILE A 92 17.67 -11.79 18.43
CA ILE A 92 18.08 -12.13 19.81
C ILE A 92 19.43 -12.86 19.80
N ILE A 93 19.60 -13.85 18.93
CA ILE A 93 20.89 -14.57 18.82
C ILE A 93 21.97 -13.61 18.34
N THR A 94 21.68 -12.69 17.41
CA THR A 94 22.64 -11.66 16.97
C THR A 94 23.06 -10.79 18.17
N PHE A 95 22.10 -10.29 18.95
CA PHE A 95 22.35 -9.47 20.14
C PHE A 95 23.27 -10.18 21.14
N PHE A 96 22.92 -11.41 21.56
CA PHE A 96 23.76 -12.15 22.50
C PHE A 96 25.10 -12.57 21.91
N SER A 97 25.20 -12.80 20.61
CA SER A 97 26.48 -13.12 19.95
C SER A 97 27.41 -11.92 19.90
N VAL A 98 26.85 -10.71 19.71
CA VAL A 98 27.60 -9.45 19.79
C VAL A 98 28.04 -9.21 21.23
N GLU A 99 27.15 -9.36 22.20
CA GLU A 99 27.46 -9.11 23.61
C GLU A 99 28.51 -10.08 24.15
N LEU A 100 28.32 -11.39 23.94
CA LEU A 100 29.26 -12.44 24.34
C LEU A 100 30.49 -12.54 23.44
N THR A 101 30.57 -11.72 22.39
CA THR A 101 31.71 -11.70 21.47
C THR A 101 31.96 -13.05 20.78
N SER A 102 30.89 -13.76 20.43
CA SER A 102 30.90 -15.12 19.89
C SER A 102 30.73 -15.15 18.37
N ILE A 103 31.78 -15.54 17.66
CA ILE A 103 31.73 -15.68 16.19
C ILE A 103 30.83 -16.83 15.72
N ASN A 104 30.81 -17.94 16.47
CA ASN A 104 29.96 -19.09 16.13
C ASN A 104 28.47 -18.73 16.24
N GLY A 105 28.12 -17.91 17.23
CA GLY A 105 26.77 -17.39 17.37
C GLY A 105 26.36 -16.51 16.19
N LEU A 106 27.28 -15.69 15.68
CA LEU A 106 27.04 -14.90 14.46
C LEU A 106 26.82 -15.76 13.22
N TYR A 107 27.54 -16.87 13.05
CA TYR A 107 27.30 -17.80 11.94
C TYR A 107 25.87 -18.35 11.97
N VAL A 108 25.39 -18.77 13.15
CA VAL A 108 24.02 -19.26 13.33
C VAL A 108 23.01 -18.14 13.06
N ALA A 109 23.22 -16.95 13.64
CA ALA A 109 22.34 -15.81 13.49
C ALA A 109 22.19 -15.39 12.01
N PHE A 110 23.29 -15.30 11.27
CA PHE A 110 23.26 -14.92 9.86
C PHE A 110 22.67 -16.02 8.96
N GLY A 111 22.80 -17.30 9.34
CA GLY A 111 22.06 -18.40 8.73
C GLY A 111 20.54 -18.24 8.90
N LEU A 112 20.10 -17.85 10.10
CA LEU A 112 18.70 -17.54 10.39
C LEU A 112 18.21 -16.29 9.64
N TRP A 113 19.05 -15.27 9.48
CA TRP A 113 18.71 -14.10 8.65
C TRP A 113 18.55 -14.45 7.17
N GLY A 114 19.32 -15.41 6.66
CA GLY A 114 19.12 -15.96 5.31
C GLY A 114 17.79 -16.69 5.19
N LEU A 115 17.47 -17.53 6.17
CA LEU A 115 16.19 -18.25 6.26
C LEU A 115 15.01 -17.26 6.34
N PHE A 116 15.11 -16.26 7.22
CA PHE A 116 14.15 -15.16 7.35
C PHE A 116 13.84 -14.54 5.98
N ALA A 117 14.88 -14.12 5.25
CA ALA A 117 14.72 -13.43 3.98
C ALA A 117 14.07 -14.32 2.90
N ALA A 118 14.39 -15.61 2.91
CA ALA A 118 13.84 -16.59 1.97
C ALA A 118 12.31 -16.77 2.09
N PHE A 119 11.77 -16.71 3.31
CA PHE A 119 10.33 -16.82 3.55
C PHE A 119 9.63 -15.47 3.51
N GLN A 120 10.22 -14.45 4.14
CA GLN A 120 9.61 -13.14 4.31
C GLN A 120 9.42 -12.41 2.97
N SER A 121 10.44 -12.41 2.10
CA SER A 121 10.40 -11.64 0.86
C SER A 121 9.26 -12.05 -0.10
N PRO A 122 9.13 -13.33 -0.52
CA PRO A 122 8.07 -13.70 -1.47
C PRO A 122 6.67 -13.52 -0.88
N ALA A 123 6.45 -13.94 0.38
CA ALA A 123 5.14 -13.83 1.03
C ALA A 123 4.70 -12.37 1.21
N MET A 124 5.64 -11.48 1.57
CA MET A 124 5.39 -10.05 1.71
C MET A 124 5.02 -9.40 0.39
N GLU A 125 5.80 -9.66 -0.66
CA GLU A 125 5.56 -9.06 -1.98
C GLU A 125 4.22 -9.52 -2.57
N ALA A 126 3.88 -10.81 -2.41
CA ALA A 126 2.61 -11.36 -2.85
C ALA A 126 1.43 -10.77 -2.08
N LEU A 127 1.47 -10.76 -0.74
CA LEU A 127 0.38 -10.23 0.08
C LEU A 127 0.19 -8.72 -0.12
N PHE A 128 1.29 -7.97 -0.27
CA PHE A 128 1.25 -6.55 -0.57
C PHE A 128 0.61 -6.27 -1.94
N ALA A 129 1.00 -7.02 -2.98
CA ALA A 129 0.44 -6.87 -4.32
C ALA A 129 -1.06 -7.20 -4.38
N ASP A 130 -1.49 -8.19 -3.60
CA ASP A 130 -2.89 -8.59 -3.51
C ASP A 130 -3.73 -7.59 -2.70
N SER A 131 -3.11 -6.88 -1.77
CA SER A 131 -3.72 -5.80 -0.96
C SER A 131 -3.95 -4.48 -1.69
N ILE A 132 -3.64 -4.42 -2.99
CA ILE A 132 -3.76 -3.22 -3.82
C ILE A 132 -4.72 -3.50 -4.99
N PRO A 133 -5.65 -2.58 -5.30
CA PRO A 133 -6.53 -2.69 -6.46
C PRO A 133 -5.77 -2.96 -7.78
N PRO A 134 -6.32 -3.81 -8.66
CA PRO A 134 -5.78 -4.01 -10.00
C PRO A 134 -5.62 -2.67 -10.75
N GLY A 135 -4.51 -2.50 -11.48
CA GLY A 135 -4.24 -1.26 -12.23
C GLY A 135 -3.65 -0.10 -11.42
N LYS A 136 -3.71 -0.13 -10.08
CA LYS A 136 -3.16 0.93 -9.20
C LYS A 136 -1.87 0.53 -8.48
N ARG A 137 -1.24 -0.60 -8.84
CA ARG A 137 -0.07 -1.18 -8.14
C ARG A 137 1.20 -0.32 -8.21
N SER A 138 1.43 0.39 -9.32
CA SER A 138 2.69 1.12 -9.55
C SER A 138 3.01 2.12 -8.45
N PHE A 139 2.00 2.86 -7.97
CA PHE A 139 2.20 3.95 -7.01
C PHE A 139 2.50 3.45 -5.58
N PRO A 140 1.75 2.51 -4.98
CA PRO A 140 2.11 1.94 -3.67
C PRO A 140 3.47 1.24 -3.65
N PHE A 141 3.86 0.57 -4.74
CA PHE A 141 5.19 -0.02 -4.88
C PHE A 141 6.28 1.06 -4.92
N MET A 142 6.07 2.15 -5.65
CA MET A 142 6.97 3.31 -5.65
C MET A 142 7.12 3.90 -4.24
N ILE A 143 6.04 4.06 -3.48
CA ILE A 143 6.11 4.53 -2.08
C ILE A 143 6.94 3.56 -1.24
N LYS A 144 6.65 2.26 -1.29
CA LYS A 144 7.40 1.24 -0.53
C LYS A 144 8.90 1.31 -0.83
N TYR A 145 9.25 1.47 -2.11
CA TYR A 145 10.64 1.60 -2.55
C TYR A 145 11.31 2.89 -2.06
N ASN A 146 10.60 4.03 -2.08
CA ASN A 146 11.15 5.26 -1.51
C ASN A 146 11.35 5.16 0.01
N ILE A 147 10.41 4.52 0.73
CA ILE A 147 10.55 4.26 2.16
C ILE A 147 11.79 3.39 2.43
N SER A 148 12.02 2.33 1.65
CA SER A 148 13.20 1.48 1.84
C SER A 148 14.52 2.20 1.56
N ASN A 149 14.56 3.10 0.57
CA ASN A 149 15.73 3.94 0.32
C ASN A 149 15.98 4.92 1.47
N LEU A 150 14.94 5.60 1.95
CA LEU A 150 15.06 6.51 3.09
C LEU A 150 15.52 5.77 4.35
N ALA A 151 14.94 4.61 4.63
CA ALA A 151 15.31 3.75 5.75
C ALA A 151 16.78 3.31 5.68
N GLN A 152 17.28 2.97 4.49
CA GLN A 152 18.70 2.66 4.30
C GLN A 152 19.62 3.85 4.54
N MET A 153 19.16 5.08 4.29
CA MET A 153 19.93 6.29 4.65
C MET A 153 19.91 6.54 6.17
N LEU A 154 18.80 6.23 6.85
CA LEU A 154 18.68 6.40 8.30
C LEU A 154 19.65 5.52 9.08
N GLY A 155 19.95 4.31 8.60
CA GLY A 155 20.88 3.39 9.27
C GLY A 155 22.25 4.02 9.54
N PRO A 156 23.01 4.45 8.51
CA PRO A 156 24.30 5.11 8.69
C PRO A 156 24.22 6.42 9.46
N VAL A 157 23.15 7.20 9.31
CA VAL A 157 22.94 8.43 10.09
C VAL A 157 22.83 8.11 11.59
N LEU A 158 22.03 7.08 11.94
CA LEU A 158 21.90 6.60 13.32
C LEU A 158 23.23 6.02 13.83
N SER A 159 23.96 5.26 13.00
CA SER A 159 25.29 4.75 13.36
C SER A 159 26.28 5.88 13.64
N ILE A 160 26.35 6.90 12.78
CA ILE A 160 27.21 8.08 13.00
C ILE A 160 26.84 8.78 14.29
N PHE A 161 25.54 9.01 14.53
CA PHE A 161 25.08 9.62 15.77
C PHE A 161 25.54 8.82 16.98
N LEU A 162 25.37 7.49 16.98
CA LEU A 162 25.82 6.63 18.07
C LEU A 162 27.35 6.65 18.25
N PHE A 163 28.14 6.62 17.18
CA PHE A 163 29.60 6.73 17.26
C PHE A 163 30.06 8.07 17.83
N LEU A 164 29.32 9.17 17.62
CA LEU A 164 29.63 10.45 18.27
C LEU A 164 29.48 10.40 19.80
N PHE A 165 28.61 9.54 20.34
CA PHE A 165 28.46 9.37 21.79
C PHE A 165 29.41 8.32 22.38
N TYR A 166 29.61 7.20 21.70
CA TYR A 166 30.38 6.06 22.23
C TYR A 166 31.87 6.12 21.87
N GLY A 167 32.25 6.83 20.81
CA GLY A 167 33.61 6.86 20.26
C GLY A 167 33.68 6.34 18.82
N ASP A 168 34.73 6.75 18.09
CA ASP A 168 34.99 6.40 16.67
C ASP A 168 36.39 5.78 16.51
N GLN A 169 36.86 5.02 17.51
CA GLN A 169 38.12 4.26 17.43
C GLN A 169 37.94 2.87 16.79
N TRP A 170 36.71 2.53 16.39
CA TRP A 170 36.31 1.24 15.81
C TRP A 170 36.70 0.04 16.69
N GLN A 171 36.51 0.17 18.01
CA GLN A 171 36.77 -0.92 18.95
C GLN A 171 35.50 -1.69 19.32
N LEU A 172 35.64 -2.89 19.89
CA LEU A 172 34.48 -3.70 20.31
C LEU A 172 33.49 -2.94 21.21
N PRO A 173 33.93 -2.17 22.24
CA PRO A 173 32.99 -1.44 23.10
C PRO A 173 32.16 -0.37 22.37
N GLU A 174 32.65 0.15 21.24
CA GLU A 174 31.99 1.17 20.43
C GLU A 174 31.07 0.54 19.38
N LEU A 175 31.47 -0.60 18.80
CA LEU A 175 30.73 -1.31 17.76
C LEU A 175 29.53 -2.10 18.31
N LYS A 176 29.66 -2.67 19.51
CA LYS A 176 28.58 -3.43 20.19
C LYS A 176 27.28 -2.64 20.32
N PRO A 177 27.24 -1.45 20.95
CA PRO A 177 25.99 -0.72 21.16
C PRO A 177 25.31 -0.33 19.85
N VAL A 178 26.08 -0.04 18.79
CA VAL A 178 25.53 0.26 17.46
C VAL A 178 24.84 -0.96 16.85
N LEU A 179 25.46 -2.13 16.94
CA LEU A 179 24.86 -3.39 16.46
C LEU A 179 23.67 -3.82 17.31
N GLU A 180 23.76 -3.68 18.63
CA GLU A 180 22.67 -3.98 19.57
C GLU A 180 21.45 -3.10 19.31
N PHE A 181 21.65 -1.81 19.03
CA PHE A 181 20.58 -0.92 18.61
C PHE A 181 19.94 -1.39 17.29
N GLY A 182 20.75 -1.81 16.32
CA GLY A 182 20.28 -2.46 15.10
C GLY A 182 19.43 -3.71 15.38
N CYS A 183 19.83 -4.55 16.35
CA CYS A 183 19.07 -5.73 16.78
C CYS A 183 17.71 -5.34 17.37
N VAL A 184 17.63 -4.28 18.18
CA VAL A 184 16.35 -3.79 18.73
C VAL A 184 15.41 -3.35 17.60
N LEU A 185 15.91 -2.58 16.62
CA LEU A 185 15.12 -2.21 15.44
C LEU A 185 14.69 -3.43 14.62
N ALA A 186 15.55 -4.45 14.52
CA ALA A 186 15.25 -5.69 13.82
C ALA A 186 14.15 -6.50 14.53
N VAL A 187 14.14 -6.53 15.87
CA VAL A 187 13.06 -7.13 16.65
C VAL A 187 11.75 -6.38 16.40
N ILE A 188 11.75 -5.04 16.45
CA ILE A 188 10.56 -4.24 16.17
C ILE A 188 10.03 -4.54 14.76
N GLY A 189 10.91 -4.50 13.75
CA GLY A 189 10.57 -4.88 12.37
C GLY A 189 9.98 -6.28 12.27
N SER A 190 10.59 -7.26 12.94
CA SER A 190 10.12 -8.66 12.91
C SER A 190 8.79 -8.84 13.65
N VAL A 191 8.52 -8.07 14.71
CA VAL A 191 7.25 -8.10 15.44
C VAL A 191 6.10 -7.49 14.61
N ILE A 192 6.39 -6.52 13.75
CA ILE A 192 5.38 -5.95 12.83
C ILE A 192 4.86 -7.01 11.85
N LEU A 193 5.66 -8.02 11.50
CA LEU A 193 5.22 -9.10 10.61
C LEU A 193 4.03 -9.89 11.16
N PHE A 194 3.83 -9.90 12.47
CA PHE A 194 2.69 -10.59 13.09
C PHE A 194 1.35 -9.87 12.88
N GLN A 195 1.38 -8.59 12.45
CA GLN A 195 0.20 -7.78 12.21
C GLN A 195 -0.40 -7.95 10.80
N PHE A 196 0.29 -8.67 9.90
CA PHE A 196 -0.27 -9.00 8.60
C PHE A 196 -1.44 -9.97 8.72
N ASP A 197 -2.43 -9.73 7.88
CA ASP A 197 -3.66 -10.51 7.84
C ASP A 197 -4.09 -10.77 6.39
N ASP A 198 -4.08 -12.04 5.98
CA ASP A 198 -4.43 -12.45 4.61
C ASP A 198 -5.93 -12.23 4.34
N ASP A 199 -6.77 -12.26 5.39
CA ASP A 199 -8.22 -12.05 5.25
C ASP A 199 -8.53 -10.59 4.86
N ARG A 200 -7.62 -9.67 5.20
CA ARG A 200 -7.68 -8.23 4.87
C ARG A 200 -7.05 -7.86 3.52
N ALA A 201 -6.60 -8.85 2.75
CA ALA A 201 -5.97 -8.60 1.44
C ALA A 201 -6.94 -7.97 0.43
N LYS A 202 -8.25 -8.03 0.64
CA LYS A 202 -9.25 -7.47 -0.29
C LYS A 202 -10.11 -6.38 0.33
N ASP A 203 -9.62 -5.72 1.40
CA ASP A 203 -10.35 -4.64 2.09
C ASP A 203 -10.80 -3.52 1.12
N TYR A 204 -10.01 -3.24 0.08
CA TYR A 204 -10.36 -2.26 -0.95
C TYR A 204 -11.66 -2.58 -1.72
N LEU A 205 -12.14 -3.83 -1.72
CA LEU A 205 -13.44 -4.18 -2.30
C LEU A 205 -14.60 -3.76 -1.39
N LEU A 206 -14.40 -3.84 -0.07
CA LEU A 206 -15.39 -3.41 0.92
C LEU A 206 -15.54 -1.90 0.89
N ASP A 207 -14.41 -1.19 0.83
CA ASP A 207 -14.36 0.27 0.72
C ASP A 207 -15.09 0.74 -0.55
N LYS A 208 -14.80 0.11 -1.69
CA LYS A 208 -15.48 0.41 -2.96
C LYS A 208 -17.01 0.20 -2.86
N THR A 209 -17.45 -0.87 -2.23
CA THR A 209 -18.89 -1.16 -2.06
C THR A 209 -19.56 -0.14 -1.14
N ALA A 210 -18.85 0.37 -0.13
CA ALA A 210 -19.35 1.40 0.77
C ALA A 210 -19.46 2.76 0.04
N GLU A 211 -18.47 3.12 -0.77
CA GLU A 211 -18.49 4.31 -1.62
C GLU A 211 -19.65 4.26 -2.62
N GLU A 212 -19.86 3.13 -3.31
CA GLU A 212 -20.98 2.95 -4.25
C GLU A 212 -22.34 3.14 -3.55
N LYS A 213 -22.49 2.63 -2.32
CA LYS A 213 -23.72 2.83 -1.52
C LYS A 213 -23.90 4.27 -1.05
N GLU A 214 -22.82 4.94 -0.69
CA GLU A 214 -22.88 6.36 -0.31
C GLU A 214 -23.26 7.22 -1.51
N GLU A 215 -22.71 6.93 -2.69
CA GLU A 215 -23.05 7.58 -3.95
C GLU A 215 -24.53 7.35 -4.31
N GLU A 216 -25.06 6.13 -4.16
CA GLU A 216 -26.48 5.81 -4.37
C GLU A 216 -27.41 6.58 -3.41
N VAL A 217 -27.06 6.66 -2.13
CA VAL A 217 -27.84 7.44 -1.14
C VAL A 217 -27.77 8.95 -1.42
N LEU A 218 -26.64 9.45 -1.92
CA LEU A 218 -26.51 10.84 -2.34
C LEU A 218 -27.33 11.12 -3.60
N LEU A 219 -27.34 10.20 -4.58
CA LEU A 219 -28.18 10.26 -5.78
C LEU A 219 -29.66 10.31 -5.41
N GLU A 220 -30.13 9.42 -4.51
CA GLU A 220 -31.52 9.39 -4.06
C GLU A 220 -31.95 10.69 -3.36
N LYS A 221 -31.01 11.38 -2.70
CA LYS A 221 -31.27 12.70 -2.10
C LYS A 221 -31.29 13.84 -3.12
N MET A 222 -30.51 13.73 -4.20
CA MET A 222 -30.41 14.75 -5.26
C MET A 222 -31.56 14.64 -6.27
N VAL A 223 -32.02 13.43 -6.56
CA VAL A 223 -33.08 13.15 -7.53
C VAL A 223 -34.41 12.99 -6.78
N GLN A 224 -35.31 13.96 -6.90
CA GLN A 224 -36.66 13.76 -6.39
C GLN A 224 -37.36 12.66 -7.19
N PRO A 225 -38.02 11.67 -6.54
CA PRO A 225 -38.75 10.64 -7.27
C PRO A 225 -39.85 11.31 -8.08
N SER A 226 -39.72 11.25 -9.40
CA SER A 226 -40.75 11.71 -10.33
C SER A 226 -42.06 11.00 -9.99
N PRO A 227 -43.18 11.72 -9.75
CA PRO A 227 -44.45 11.07 -9.48
C PRO A 227 -44.80 10.15 -10.66
N LEU A 228 -45.30 8.95 -10.38
CA LEU A 228 -45.86 8.05 -11.39
C LEU A 228 -46.93 8.82 -12.20
N ARG A 229 -46.58 9.29 -13.40
CA ARG A 229 -47.50 10.05 -14.25
C ARG A 229 -48.42 9.07 -14.97
N THR A 230 -49.70 9.09 -14.61
CA THR A 230 -50.72 8.32 -15.32
C THR A 230 -51.09 9.02 -16.63
N PRO A 231 -51.37 8.25 -17.71
CA PRO A 231 -51.70 8.84 -19.01
C PRO A 231 -52.98 9.67 -18.90
N LYS A 232 -52.97 10.87 -19.49
CA LYS A 232 -54.16 11.71 -19.61
C LYS A 232 -54.81 11.40 -20.96
N LEU A 233 -56.11 11.09 -20.95
CA LEU A 233 -56.91 10.96 -22.17
C LEU A 233 -57.33 12.35 -22.62
N VAL A 234 -56.82 12.81 -23.75
CA VAL A 234 -57.17 14.10 -24.35
C VAL A 234 -57.94 13.81 -25.62
N GLY A 235 -59.13 14.40 -25.77
CA GLY A 235 -59.97 14.15 -26.94
C GLY A 235 -60.61 15.42 -27.46
N ASN A 236 -60.63 15.56 -28.78
CA ASN A 236 -61.25 16.70 -29.46
C ASN A 236 -62.37 16.21 -30.38
N GLY A 237 -63.48 15.75 -29.78
CA GLY A 237 -64.75 15.43 -30.44
C GLY A 237 -64.79 14.21 -31.38
N SER A 238 -63.70 13.88 -32.09
CA SER A 238 -63.62 12.79 -33.07
C SER A 238 -62.47 11.81 -32.85
N GLU A 239 -61.54 12.11 -31.94
CA GLU A 239 -60.35 11.28 -31.67
C GLU A 239 -59.99 11.41 -30.18
N ILE A 240 -59.57 10.31 -29.55
CA ILE A 240 -59.13 10.25 -28.15
C ILE A 240 -57.71 9.72 -28.14
N ASP A 241 -56.76 10.56 -27.75
CA ASP A 241 -55.35 10.19 -27.63
C ASP A 241 -54.94 10.04 -26.16
N MET A 242 -54.09 9.04 -25.91
CA MET A 242 -53.36 8.93 -24.65
C MET A 242 -52.11 9.78 -24.73
N VAL A 243 -52.13 10.91 -24.03
CA VAL A 243 -50.97 11.80 -23.93
C VAL A 243 -50.27 11.55 -22.60
N TYR A 244 -49.00 11.17 -22.69
CA TYR A 244 -48.10 11.17 -21.56
C TYR A 244 -47.52 12.58 -21.44
N ASP A 245 -47.72 13.18 -20.28
CA ASP A 245 -47.15 14.47 -19.92
C ASP A 245 -45.67 14.24 -19.60
N TYR A 246 -44.83 14.09 -20.62
CA TYR A 246 -43.38 14.14 -20.46
C TYR A 246 -43.02 15.63 -20.36
N SER A 247 -42.49 16.07 -19.22
CA SER A 247 -41.71 17.31 -19.23
C SER A 247 -40.50 17.02 -20.10
N ASP A 248 -40.30 17.79 -21.17
CA ASP A 248 -39.12 17.68 -22.02
C ASP A 248 -37.88 17.55 -21.11
N GLU A 249 -37.10 16.49 -21.28
CA GLU A 249 -36.04 16.04 -20.35
C GLU A 249 -34.84 17.03 -20.24
N ASP A 250 -35.04 18.24 -20.73
CA ASP A 250 -34.04 19.19 -21.18
C ASP A 250 -34.14 20.57 -20.52
N ASP A 251 -35.18 20.82 -19.72
CA ASP A 251 -35.44 22.14 -19.14
C ASP A 251 -34.85 22.25 -17.71
N ILE A 252 -33.53 22.47 -17.66
CA ILE A 252 -32.83 22.86 -16.43
C ILE A 252 -33.26 24.29 -16.10
N THR A 253 -34.35 24.45 -15.35
CA THR A 253 -34.68 25.75 -14.77
C THR A 253 -33.70 26.02 -13.62
N VAL A 254 -32.65 26.78 -13.92
CA VAL A 254 -31.74 27.34 -12.89
C VAL A 254 -32.51 28.46 -12.18
N ASP A 255 -33.38 28.10 -11.23
CA ASP A 255 -33.97 29.05 -10.30
C ASP A 255 -33.10 29.11 -9.03
N ASP A 256 -32.51 30.27 -8.77
CA ASP A 256 -31.52 30.59 -7.72
C ASP A 256 -32.07 30.43 -6.28
N LYS A 257 -33.29 29.89 -6.13
CA LYS A 257 -34.03 29.79 -4.85
C LYS A 257 -34.68 28.43 -4.57
N SER A 258 -34.50 27.43 -5.43
CA SER A 258 -35.02 26.07 -5.22
C SER A 258 -33.91 25.04 -5.36
N PRO A 259 -33.87 23.95 -4.55
CA PRO A 259 -32.89 22.89 -4.77
C PRO A 259 -33.08 22.35 -6.20
N PRO A 260 -32.01 22.28 -7.02
CA PRO A 260 -32.13 21.86 -8.40
C PRO A 260 -32.73 20.46 -8.41
N THR A 261 -33.85 20.29 -9.12
CA THR A 261 -34.38 18.95 -9.38
C THR A 261 -33.50 18.37 -10.48
N ALA A 262 -32.33 17.85 -10.10
CA ALA A 262 -31.36 17.35 -11.05
C ALA A 262 -31.88 16.04 -11.63
N THR A 263 -31.90 15.93 -12.96
CA THR A 263 -32.07 14.63 -13.63
C THR A 263 -30.97 13.68 -13.18
N GLU A 264 -31.24 12.37 -13.18
CA GLU A 264 -30.29 11.34 -12.70
C GLU A 264 -28.91 11.51 -13.37
N ASN A 265 -28.88 11.77 -14.67
CA ASN A 265 -27.65 12.05 -15.43
C ASN A 265 -26.89 13.29 -14.93
N THR A 266 -27.59 14.37 -14.59
CA THR A 266 -26.99 15.60 -14.06
C THR A 266 -26.45 15.39 -12.65
N ALA A 267 -27.17 14.66 -11.80
CA ALA A 267 -26.73 14.31 -10.46
C ALA A 267 -25.47 13.41 -10.49
N LEU A 268 -25.42 12.45 -11.40
CA LEU A 268 -24.28 11.55 -11.61
C LEU A 268 -23.02 12.29 -12.08
N LEU A 269 -23.19 13.30 -12.95
CA LEU A 269 -22.07 14.13 -13.42
C LEU A 269 -21.56 15.07 -12.32
N LEU A 270 -22.47 15.64 -11.50
CA LEU A 270 -22.10 16.44 -10.33
C LEU A 270 -21.35 15.62 -9.27
N LEU A 271 -21.76 14.37 -9.01
CA LEU A 271 -21.05 13.45 -8.11
C LEU A 271 -19.65 13.08 -8.62
N LYS A 272 -19.50 12.97 -9.95
CA LYS A 272 -18.20 12.80 -10.60
C LYS A 272 -17.33 14.06 -10.62
N GLY A 273 -17.78 15.13 -9.97
CA GLY A 273 -17.02 16.37 -9.79
C GLY A 273 -17.00 17.28 -11.01
N LYS A 274 -17.84 17.04 -12.03
CA LYS A 274 -18.02 17.99 -13.12
C LYS A 274 -18.81 19.19 -12.63
N THR A 275 -18.35 20.38 -12.97
CA THR A 275 -19.07 21.61 -12.65
C THR A 275 -20.26 21.79 -13.58
N ALA A 276 -21.32 22.47 -13.10
CA ALA A 276 -22.51 22.76 -13.90
C ALA A 276 -22.20 23.45 -15.24
N GLN A 277 -21.16 24.28 -15.27
CA GLN A 277 -20.69 24.97 -16.47
C GLN A 277 -20.03 24.03 -17.49
N GLU A 278 -19.27 23.03 -17.04
CA GLU A 278 -18.66 22.04 -17.93
C GLU A 278 -19.72 21.14 -18.57
N MET A 279 -20.79 20.82 -17.83
CA MET A 279 -21.91 20.03 -18.37
C MET A 279 -22.69 20.78 -19.44
N ASP A 280 -22.95 22.07 -19.21
CA ASP A 280 -23.67 22.90 -20.18
C ASP A 280 -22.85 23.11 -21.47
N LEU A 281 -21.53 23.23 -21.35
CA LEU A 281 -20.62 23.31 -22.49
C LEU A 281 -20.62 22.01 -23.33
N GLU A 282 -20.53 20.84 -22.69
CA GLU A 282 -20.60 19.54 -23.40
C GLU A 282 -21.97 19.32 -24.07
N ARG A 283 -23.05 19.85 -23.48
CA ARG A 283 -24.38 19.81 -24.09
C ARG A 283 -24.44 20.68 -25.34
N GLN A 284 -23.95 21.92 -25.27
CA GLN A 284 -23.91 22.83 -26.42
C GLN A 284 -23.07 22.25 -27.57
N GLN A 285 -21.96 21.57 -27.26
CA GLN A 285 -21.15 20.89 -28.28
C GLN A 285 -21.90 19.75 -28.97
N ARG A 286 -22.64 18.92 -28.22
CA ARG A 286 -23.48 17.87 -28.82
C ARG A 286 -24.62 18.40 -29.67
N LEU A 287 -25.24 19.51 -29.26
CA LEU A 287 -26.30 20.15 -30.05
C LEU A 287 -25.75 20.74 -31.35
N GLN A 288 -24.55 21.34 -31.32
CA GLN A 288 -23.87 21.79 -32.53
C GLN A 288 -23.54 20.64 -33.49
N GLU A 289 -23.08 19.49 -32.99
CA GLU A 289 -22.82 18.32 -33.85
C GLU A 289 -24.09 17.80 -34.54
N VAL A 290 -25.26 17.89 -33.88
CA VAL A 290 -26.54 17.47 -34.45
C VAL A 290 -27.06 18.47 -35.49
N ASP A 291 -26.94 19.78 -35.22
CA ASP A 291 -27.32 20.83 -36.19
C ASP A 291 -26.45 20.77 -37.46
N ASP A 292 -25.14 20.50 -37.31
CA ASP A 292 -24.21 20.31 -38.43
C ASP A 292 -24.52 19.03 -39.25
N GLU A 293 -25.05 17.98 -38.61
CA GLU A 293 -25.51 16.77 -39.30
C GLU A 293 -26.83 17.00 -40.07
N GLU A 294 -27.77 17.80 -39.54
CA GLU A 294 -29.02 18.14 -40.24
C GLU A 294 -28.80 19.11 -41.42
N GLU A 295 -27.88 20.08 -41.31
CA GLU A 295 -27.50 20.94 -42.43
C GLU A 295 -26.79 20.18 -43.56
N GLY A 296 -26.21 19.01 -43.28
CA GLY A 296 -25.60 18.12 -44.28
C GLY A 296 -26.57 17.38 -45.21
N TYR A 297 -27.89 17.45 -44.94
CA TYR A 297 -28.94 16.78 -45.72
C TYR A 297 -29.84 17.72 -46.53
N MET A 298 -29.52 19.02 -46.60
CA MET A 298 -30.14 19.99 -47.55
C MET A 298 -29.28 20.23 -48.79
#